data_AF-A0A3N5VG13-F1
#
_entry.id   AF-A0A3N5VG13-F1
#
_cell.length_a   1.000
_cell.length_b   1.000
_cell.length_c   1.000
_cell.angle_alpha   90.00
_cell.angle_beta   90.00
_cell.angle_gamma   90.00
#
_symmetry.space_group_name_H-M   'P 1'
#
loop_
_entity.id
_entity.type
_entity.pdbx_description
1 polymer ?
#
loop_
_entity_poly.entity_id
_entity_poly.type
_entity_poly.pdbx_seq_one_letter_code
_entity_poly.pdbx_strand_id
1 'polypeptide(L)'
;MHTSPMLSTTLRRILPVLLCALTVFQPAHAQIPSLQKTLEGSKPAKEAAPETPEEIRKRLERWQNEAREMLGRLEAAAGNAALPTGITAAEVNERRRDLEQMILATTTHLKNFAAVEQAGKTMESARAEDAAWTGFKEAPPYSILLLDDLLNERSAILARLRTHESALSNMESLRA
;
A
#
# COMPACT_ATOMS: atom_id res chain seq x y z
N MET A 1 6.04 56.71 -65.40
CA MET A 1 7.40 56.57 -64.85
C MET A 1 7.27 56.38 -63.34
N HIS A 2 8.00 55.38 -62.82
CA HIS A 2 8.35 55.15 -61.40
C HIS A 2 7.36 54.44 -60.45
N THR A 3 7.82 53.22 -60.09
CA THR A 3 7.82 52.53 -58.78
C THR A 3 6.56 51.84 -58.23
N SER A 4 6.51 50.51 -58.39
CA SER A 4 5.84 49.48 -57.55
C SER A 4 6.57 49.33 -56.17
N PRO A 5 6.24 48.40 -55.24
CA PRO A 5 5.22 47.33 -55.19
C PRO A 5 4.52 47.19 -53.80
N MET A 6 3.69 46.15 -53.59
CA MET A 6 3.68 45.24 -52.41
C MET A 6 2.29 44.72 -51.96
N LEU A 7 2.22 43.38 -51.86
CA LEU A 7 1.56 42.55 -50.82
C LEU A 7 0.02 42.44 -50.85
N SER A 8 -0.62 41.31 -50.52
CA SER A 8 -0.17 39.95 -50.20
C SER A 8 -1.42 39.09 -50.09
N THR A 9 -1.46 38.01 -50.85
CA THR A 9 -2.52 37.01 -50.93
C THR A 9 -2.48 36.10 -49.68
N THR A 10 -3.26 36.40 -48.64
CA THR A 10 -3.26 35.62 -47.38
C THR A 10 -4.66 35.29 -46.87
N LEU A 11 -5.51 34.74 -47.74
CA LEU A 11 -6.83 34.23 -47.32
C LEU A 11 -7.14 32.87 -47.95
N ARG A 12 -6.23 31.88 -47.81
CA ARG A 12 -6.50 30.49 -48.25
C ARG A 12 -5.72 29.40 -47.52
N ARG A 13 -5.26 29.64 -46.28
CA ARG A 13 -4.45 28.67 -45.51
C ARG A 13 -4.78 28.63 -44.01
N ILE A 14 -6.07 28.61 -43.64
CA ILE A 14 -6.48 28.50 -42.22
C ILE A 14 -7.31 27.23 -41.95
N LEU A 15 -7.52 26.34 -42.93
CA LEU A 15 -8.33 25.14 -42.74
C LEU A 15 -7.58 23.82 -42.36
N PRO A 16 -6.26 23.62 -42.54
CA PRO A 16 -5.67 22.32 -42.19
C PRO A 16 -5.08 22.24 -40.76
N VAL A 17 -5.09 23.31 -39.97
CA VAL A 17 -4.46 23.30 -38.63
C VAL A 17 -5.42 22.85 -37.51
N LEU A 18 -6.74 22.91 -37.74
CA LEU A 18 -7.74 22.47 -36.75
C LEU A 18 -8.07 20.96 -36.79
N LEU A 19 -7.51 20.21 -37.76
CA LEU A 19 -7.79 18.77 -37.92
C LEU A 19 -6.68 17.85 -37.38
N CYS A 20 -5.58 18.41 -36.86
CA CYS A 20 -4.46 17.64 -36.30
C CYS A 20 -4.39 17.64 -34.76
N ALA A 21 -5.38 18.23 -34.07
CA ALA A 21 -5.39 18.33 -32.60
C ALA A 21 -6.35 17.33 -31.91
N LEU A 22 -6.90 16.35 -32.63
CA LEU A 22 -7.91 15.40 -32.11
C LEU A 22 -7.51 13.92 -32.25
N THR A 23 -6.24 13.59 -32.53
CA THR A 23 -5.81 12.20 -32.83
C THR A 23 -4.68 11.67 -31.95
N VAL A 24 -4.59 12.08 -30.69
CA VAL A 24 -3.71 11.39 -29.71
C VAL A 24 -4.50 11.02 -28.44
N PHE A 25 -5.58 10.26 -28.64
CA PHE A 25 -6.05 9.31 -27.64
C PHE A 25 -5.69 7.92 -28.16
N GLN A 26 -4.42 7.52 -27.99
CA GLN A 26 -4.05 6.13 -28.20
C GLN A 26 -4.50 5.33 -26.97
N PRO A 27 -5.43 4.37 -27.09
CA PRO A 27 -5.66 3.41 -26.02
C PRO A 27 -4.41 2.55 -25.86
N ALA A 28 -3.92 2.46 -24.63
CA ALA A 28 -2.77 1.67 -24.21
C ALA A 28 -3.03 0.14 -24.28
N HIS A 29 -3.54 -0.36 -25.42
CA HIS A 29 -3.82 -1.78 -25.64
C HIS A 29 -2.65 -2.55 -26.27
N ALA A 30 -1.51 -1.90 -26.52
CA ALA A 30 -0.35 -2.52 -27.16
C ALA A 30 0.67 -3.14 -26.18
N GLN A 31 0.52 -2.96 -24.86
CA GLN A 31 1.45 -3.52 -23.85
C GLN A 31 0.98 -4.86 -23.23
N ILE A 32 -0.23 -5.29 -23.54
CA ILE A 32 -0.80 -6.57 -23.06
C ILE A 32 -0.36 -7.79 -23.90
N PRO A 33 -0.19 -7.72 -25.24
CA PRO A 33 0.15 -8.89 -26.05
C PRO A 33 1.52 -9.50 -25.70
N SER A 34 2.49 -8.68 -25.30
CA SER A 34 3.81 -9.15 -24.84
C SER A 34 3.73 -9.90 -23.51
N LEU A 35 2.81 -9.52 -22.63
CA LEU A 35 2.53 -10.23 -21.37
C LEU A 35 1.84 -11.58 -21.63
N GLN A 36 0.88 -11.64 -22.56
CA GLN A 36 0.25 -12.90 -22.95
C GLN A 36 1.27 -13.89 -23.56
N LYS A 37 2.13 -13.42 -24.45
CA LYS A 37 3.15 -14.28 -25.07
C LYS A 37 4.20 -14.78 -24.07
N THR A 38 4.48 -14.03 -23.00
CA THR A 38 5.35 -14.49 -21.90
C THR A 38 4.65 -15.45 -20.95
N LEU A 39 3.33 -15.30 -20.75
CA LEU A 39 2.50 -16.23 -19.97
C LEU A 39 2.30 -17.58 -20.69
N GLU A 40 2.11 -17.58 -22.01
CA GLU A 40 1.93 -18.79 -22.82
C GLU A 40 3.21 -19.65 -22.94
N GLY A 41 4.39 -19.02 -22.85
CA GLY A 41 5.69 -19.71 -22.83
C GLY A 41 6.12 -20.19 -21.43
N SER A 42 5.47 -19.71 -20.38
CA SER A 42 5.75 -20.15 -19.01
C SER A 42 4.89 -21.37 -18.69
N LYS A 43 5.53 -22.54 -18.64
CA LYS A 43 4.96 -23.73 -17.97
C LYS A 43 4.36 -23.27 -16.62
N PRO A 44 3.12 -23.65 -16.28
CA PRO A 44 2.51 -23.19 -15.04
C PRO A 44 3.47 -23.51 -13.90
N ALA A 45 3.97 -22.47 -13.24
CA ALA A 45 4.79 -22.62 -12.06
C ALA A 45 3.96 -23.47 -11.10
N LYS A 46 4.50 -24.61 -10.67
CA LYS A 46 3.89 -25.45 -9.65
C LYS A 46 3.50 -24.52 -8.50
N GLU A 47 2.19 -24.44 -8.25
CA GLU A 47 1.62 -23.56 -7.23
C GLU A 47 2.39 -23.80 -5.94
N ALA A 48 3.14 -22.79 -5.49
CA ALA A 48 3.93 -22.91 -4.29
C ALA A 48 2.96 -23.22 -3.15
N ALA A 49 3.30 -24.20 -2.32
CA ALA A 49 2.49 -24.53 -1.15
C ALA A 49 2.25 -23.24 -0.33
N PRO A 50 1.05 -23.05 0.23
CA PRO A 50 0.72 -21.85 0.97
C PRO A 50 1.73 -21.69 2.11
N GLU A 51 2.48 -20.59 2.08
CA GLU A 51 3.49 -20.29 3.09
C GLU A 51 2.81 -20.10 4.46
N THR A 52 3.46 -20.62 5.49
CA THR A 52 3.04 -20.39 6.87
C THR A 52 3.26 -18.91 7.26
N PRO A 53 2.51 -18.36 8.24
CA PRO A 53 2.72 -17.00 8.72
C PRO A 53 4.16 -16.71 9.17
N GLU A 54 4.83 -17.70 9.76
CA GLU A 54 6.23 -17.62 10.18
C GLU A 54 7.21 -17.55 9.00
N GLU A 55 6.94 -18.30 7.94
CA GLU A 55 7.74 -18.21 6.71
C GLU A 55 7.58 -16.85 6.03
N ILE A 56 6.36 -16.31 5.99
CA ILE A 56 6.08 -14.97 5.48
C ILE A 56 6.84 -13.92 6.30
N ARG A 57 6.80 -14.02 7.63
CA ARG A 57 7.54 -13.12 8.53
C ARG A 57 9.03 -13.15 8.26
N LYS A 58 9.64 -14.33 8.22
CA LYS A 58 11.08 -14.49 7.94
C LYS A 58 11.46 -13.95 6.56
N ARG A 59 10.58 -14.11 5.57
CA ARG A 59 10.80 -13.55 4.23
C ARG A 59 10.77 -12.02 4.26
N LEU A 60 9.82 -11.41 4.96
CA LEU A 60 9.75 -9.95 5.12
C LEU A 60 10.96 -9.38 5.88
N GLU A 61 11.42 -10.06 6.92
CA GLU A 61 12.64 -9.70 7.66
C GLU A 61 13.87 -9.75 6.75
N ARG A 62 13.96 -10.79 5.90
CA ARG A 62 15.03 -10.90 4.90
C ARG A 62 15.00 -9.74 3.92
N TRP A 63 13.86 -9.47 3.28
CA TRP A 63 13.73 -8.36 2.35
C TRP A 63 14.05 -7.01 2.97
N GLN A 64 13.64 -6.81 4.24
CA GLN A 64 13.97 -5.59 4.97
C GLN A 64 15.48 -5.44 5.19
N ASN A 65 16.16 -6.53 5.58
CA ASN A 65 17.61 -6.51 5.81
C ASN A 65 18.38 -6.29 4.50
N GLU A 66 17.98 -6.97 3.43
CA GLU A 66 18.53 -6.76 2.08
C GLU A 66 18.32 -5.32 1.60
N ALA A 67 17.14 -4.74 1.84
CA ALA A 67 16.83 -3.35 1.51
C ALA A 67 17.77 -2.37 2.23
N ARG A 68 17.94 -2.55 3.55
CA ARG A 68 18.82 -1.71 4.37
C ARG A 68 20.26 -1.83 3.94
N GLU A 69 20.73 -3.04 3.65
CA GLU A 69 22.10 -3.26 3.20
C GLU A 69 22.34 -2.59 1.84
N MET A 70 21.41 -2.77 0.88
CA MET A 70 21.50 -2.11 -0.42
C MET A 70 21.48 -0.58 -0.30
N LEU A 71 20.64 -0.03 0.59
CA LEU A 71 20.58 1.40 0.84
C LEU A 71 21.90 1.91 1.44
N GLY A 72 22.44 1.22 2.44
CA GLY A 72 23.73 1.58 3.05
C GLY A 72 24.89 1.53 2.05
N ARG A 73 24.91 0.54 1.15
CA ARG A 73 25.90 0.49 0.06
C ARG A 73 25.74 1.66 -0.90
N LEU A 74 24.49 2.03 -1.24
CA LEU A 74 24.19 3.14 -2.15
C LEU A 74 24.63 4.49 -1.55
N GLU A 75 24.35 4.71 -0.27
CA GLU A 75 24.74 5.93 0.46
C GLU A 75 26.27 6.03 0.62
N ALA A 76 26.93 4.91 0.95
CA ALA A 76 28.39 4.85 1.04
C ALA A 76 29.07 5.11 -0.32
N ALA A 77 28.47 4.66 -1.42
CA ALA A 77 28.96 4.92 -2.77
C ALA A 77 28.73 6.37 -3.20
N ALA A 78 27.56 6.95 -2.86
CA ALA A 78 27.22 8.34 -3.17
C ALA A 78 28.16 9.35 -2.49
N GLY A 79 28.69 9.01 -1.31
CA GLY A 79 29.68 9.83 -0.60
C GLY A 79 31.11 9.77 -1.16
N ASN A 80 31.44 8.78 -2.01
CA ASN A 80 32.84 8.45 -2.33
C ASN A 80 33.22 8.42 -3.82
N ALA A 81 32.29 8.43 -4.79
CA ALA A 81 32.70 8.27 -6.20
C ALA A 81 31.74 8.85 -7.26
N ALA A 82 32.34 9.20 -8.41
CA ALA A 82 31.64 9.48 -9.66
C ALA A 82 30.74 8.30 -10.06
N LEU A 83 29.54 8.62 -10.54
CA LEU A 83 28.53 7.64 -10.93
C LEU A 83 29.07 6.69 -12.02
N PRO A 84 28.73 5.39 -11.97
CA PRO A 84 29.06 4.46 -13.04
C PRO A 84 28.59 4.99 -14.39
N THR A 85 29.38 4.77 -15.44
CA THR A 85 29.05 5.21 -16.80
C THR A 85 27.67 4.72 -17.23
N GLY A 86 26.82 5.66 -17.67
CA GLY A 86 25.45 5.38 -18.12
C GLY A 86 24.39 5.47 -17.02
N ILE A 87 24.76 5.68 -15.76
CA ILE A 87 23.81 5.91 -14.66
C ILE A 87 23.74 7.39 -14.32
N THR A 88 22.52 7.92 -14.31
CA THR A 88 22.23 9.31 -13.93
C THR A 88 22.03 9.44 -12.42
N ALA A 89 22.23 10.65 -11.89
CA ALA A 89 21.93 10.94 -10.49
C ALA A 89 20.44 10.74 -10.16
N ALA A 90 19.56 10.92 -11.15
CA ALA A 90 18.12 10.70 -11.00
C ALA A 90 17.80 9.22 -10.74
N GLU A 91 18.41 8.30 -11.49
CA GLU A 91 18.22 6.85 -11.30
C GLU A 91 18.74 6.37 -9.93
N VAL A 92 19.85 6.93 -9.45
CA VAL A 92 20.33 6.66 -8.09
C VAL A 92 19.33 7.14 -7.03
N ASN A 93 18.77 8.34 -7.21
CA ASN A 93 17.79 8.88 -6.27
C ASN A 93 16.47 8.11 -6.30
N GLU A 94 16.03 7.65 -7.47
CA GLU A 94 14.88 6.76 -7.61
C GLU A 94 15.12 5.44 -6.89
N ARG A 95 16.27 4.81 -7.11
CA ARG A 95 16.63 3.56 -6.41
C ARG A 95 16.66 3.74 -4.90
N ARG A 96 17.18 4.87 -4.40
CA ARG A 96 17.16 5.21 -2.97
C ARG A 96 15.73 5.27 -2.43
N ARG A 97 14.84 6.01 -3.10
CA ARG A 97 13.42 6.13 -2.74
C ARG A 97 12.72 4.77 -2.71
N ASP A 98 12.97 3.92 -3.70
CA ASP A 98 12.34 2.59 -3.76
C ASP A 98 12.78 1.70 -2.59
N LEU A 99 14.06 1.76 -2.21
CA LEU A 99 14.58 1.04 -1.04
C LEU A 99 13.98 1.57 0.26
N GLU A 100 13.85 2.89 0.42
CA GLU A 100 13.20 3.50 1.57
C GLU A 100 11.72 3.08 1.68
N GLN A 101 10.99 3.08 0.57
CA GLN A 101 9.61 2.63 0.50
C GLN A 101 9.49 1.14 0.86
N MET A 102 10.41 0.30 0.36
CA MET A 102 10.45 -1.12 0.70
C MET A 102 10.69 -1.35 2.20
N ILE A 103 11.60 -0.59 2.81
CA ILE A 103 11.86 -0.64 4.27
C ILE A 103 10.60 -0.23 5.04
N LEU A 104 9.93 0.85 4.64
CA LEU A 104 8.72 1.34 5.29
C LEU A 104 7.55 0.34 5.19
N ALA A 105 7.31 -0.21 4.00
CA ALA A 105 6.26 -1.18 3.77
C ALA A 105 6.50 -2.47 4.57
N THR A 106 7.70 -3.05 4.47
CA THR A 106 8.06 -4.27 5.21
C THR A 106 7.99 -4.07 6.73
N THR A 107 8.42 -2.91 7.24
CA THR A 107 8.27 -2.55 8.66
C THR A 107 6.81 -2.55 9.10
N THR A 108 5.94 -1.95 8.28
CA THR A 108 4.50 -1.88 8.56
C THR A 108 3.88 -3.27 8.58
N HIS A 109 4.21 -4.12 7.60
CA HIS A 109 3.74 -5.49 7.58
C HIS A 109 4.20 -6.29 8.82
N LEU A 110 5.47 -6.21 9.19
CA LEU A 110 6.00 -6.90 10.37
C LEU A 110 5.30 -6.45 11.67
N LYS A 111 5.02 -5.15 11.82
CA LYS A 111 4.23 -4.64 12.95
C LYS A 111 2.81 -5.20 12.95
N ASN A 112 2.17 -5.28 11.79
CA ASN A 112 0.82 -5.82 11.67
C ASN A 112 0.77 -7.31 12.04
N PHE A 113 1.77 -8.11 11.64
CA PHE A 113 1.88 -9.51 12.06
C PHE A 113 1.97 -9.65 13.58
N ALA A 114 2.82 -8.83 14.23
CA ALA A 114 2.92 -8.82 15.69
C ALA A 114 1.61 -8.38 16.37
N ALA A 115 0.90 -7.40 15.79
CA ALA A 115 -0.38 -6.93 16.31
C ALA A 115 -1.46 -8.02 16.25
N VAL A 116 -1.49 -8.83 15.18
CA VAL A 116 -2.43 -9.96 15.06
C VAL A 116 -2.14 -11.03 16.11
N GLU A 117 -0.87 -11.38 16.32
CA GLU A 117 -0.48 -12.34 17.37
C GLU A 117 -0.92 -11.84 18.77
N GLN A 118 -0.68 -10.57 19.07
CA GLN A 118 -1.06 -9.97 20.34
C GLN A 118 -2.59 -9.90 20.51
N ALA A 119 -3.33 -9.59 19.45
CA ALA A 119 -4.78 -9.60 19.47
C ALA A 119 -5.32 -11.01 19.76
N GLY A 120 -4.71 -12.06 19.21
CA GLY A 120 -5.06 -13.45 19.50
C GLY A 120 -4.89 -13.79 20.99
N LYS A 121 -3.74 -13.43 21.58
CA LYS A 121 -3.49 -13.61 23.02
C LYS A 121 -4.49 -12.85 23.89
N THR A 122 -4.82 -11.61 23.51
CA THR A 122 -5.78 -10.76 24.23
C THR A 122 -7.20 -11.33 24.13
N MET A 123 -7.56 -11.94 23.00
CA MET A 123 -8.84 -12.63 22.84
C MET A 123 -8.90 -13.87 23.73
N GLU A 124 -7.83 -14.66 23.80
CA GLU A 124 -7.77 -15.83 24.66
C GLU A 124 -7.86 -15.47 26.14
N SER A 125 -7.15 -14.44 26.59
CA SER A 125 -7.26 -13.96 27.98
C SER A 125 -8.66 -13.45 28.30
N ALA A 126 -9.29 -12.69 27.40
CA ALA A 126 -10.66 -12.22 27.60
C ALA A 126 -11.66 -13.38 27.69
N ARG A 127 -11.50 -14.44 26.89
CA ARG A 127 -12.32 -15.66 26.99
C ARG A 127 -12.12 -16.40 28.31
N ALA A 128 -10.88 -16.45 28.80
CA ALA A 128 -10.59 -17.06 30.08
C ALA A 128 -11.18 -16.25 31.25
N GLU A 129 -11.11 -14.92 31.19
CA GLU A 129 -11.72 -14.01 32.18
C GLU A 129 -13.24 -14.14 32.19
N ASP A 130 -13.88 -14.19 31.02
CA ASP A 130 -15.33 -14.41 30.89
C ASP A 130 -15.76 -15.77 31.46
N ALA A 131 -15.02 -16.85 31.14
CA ALA A 131 -15.29 -18.18 31.67
C ALA A 131 -15.07 -18.29 33.19
N ALA A 132 -14.13 -17.51 33.74
CA ALA A 132 -13.87 -17.43 35.18
C ALA A 132 -14.81 -16.47 35.91
N TRP A 133 -15.63 -15.69 35.20
CA TRP A 133 -16.56 -14.73 35.80
C TRP A 133 -17.67 -15.49 36.55
N THR A 134 -17.72 -15.31 37.87
CA THR A 134 -18.75 -15.93 38.73
C THR A 134 -19.78 -14.94 39.28
N GLY A 135 -19.55 -13.64 39.10
CA GLY A 135 -20.45 -12.57 39.52
C GLY A 135 -19.67 -11.35 40.02
N PHE A 136 -20.40 -10.36 40.53
CA PHE A 136 -19.76 -9.23 41.22
C PHE A 136 -19.20 -9.68 42.57
N LYS A 137 -18.05 -9.11 42.96
CA LYS A 137 -17.40 -9.41 44.26
C LYS A 137 -18.21 -8.86 45.44
N GLU A 138 -18.96 -7.78 45.22
CA GLU A 138 -19.80 -7.16 46.24
C GLU A 138 -21.09 -7.95 46.42
N ALA A 139 -21.49 -8.17 47.68
CA ALA A 139 -22.76 -8.80 47.99
C ALA A 139 -23.91 -7.81 47.70
N PRO A 140 -25.05 -8.28 47.17
CA PRO A 140 -26.23 -7.44 46.98
C PRO A 140 -26.75 -6.89 48.33
N PRO A 141 -27.46 -5.75 48.34
CA PRO A 141 -27.96 -4.99 47.18
C PRO A 141 -26.90 -4.09 46.53
N TYR A 142 -26.87 -4.08 45.20
CA TYR A 142 -25.97 -3.23 44.42
C TYR A 142 -26.39 -1.75 44.45
N SER A 143 -25.40 -0.85 44.48
CA SER A 143 -25.66 0.59 44.41
C SER A 143 -26.16 0.99 43.01
N ILE A 144 -27.01 2.02 42.94
CA ILE A 144 -27.48 2.54 41.63
C ILE A 144 -26.34 3.16 40.81
N LEU A 145 -25.30 3.67 41.48
CA LEU A 145 -24.09 4.20 40.83
C LEU A 145 -23.30 3.09 40.15
N LEU A 146 -23.15 1.92 40.80
CA LEU A 146 -22.49 0.76 40.18
C LEU A 146 -23.23 0.33 38.91
N LEU A 147 -24.56 0.35 38.92
CA LEU A 147 -25.33 0.02 37.73
C LEU A 147 -25.14 1.06 36.60
N ASP A 148 -25.08 2.35 36.94
CA ASP A 148 -24.82 3.42 35.96
C ASP A 148 -23.42 3.28 35.33
N ASP A 149 -22.41 3.02 36.15
CA ASP A 149 -21.03 2.79 35.69
C ASP A 149 -20.96 1.60 34.71
N LEU A 150 -21.60 0.48 35.04
CA LEU A 150 -21.65 -0.70 34.16
C LEU A 150 -22.38 -0.42 32.84
N LEU A 151 -23.47 0.36 32.86
CA LEU A 151 -24.19 0.75 31.66
C LEU A 151 -23.34 1.69 30.79
N ASN A 152 -22.62 2.62 31.41
CA ASN A 152 -21.69 3.52 30.73
C ASN A 152 -20.55 2.73 30.07
N GLU A 153 -19.92 1.81 30.79
CA GLU A 153 -18.88 0.92 30.26
C GLU A 153 -19.41 0.08 29.09
N ARG A 154 -20.57 -0.55 29.24
CA ARG A 154 -21.22 -1.32 28.17
C ARG A 154 -21.45 -0.47 26.93
N SER A 155 -21.96 0.76 27.09
CA SER A 155 -22.20 1.65 25.97
C SER A 155 -20.91 2.02 25.24
N ALA A 156 -19.82 2.26 25.98
CA ALA A 156 -18.51 2.57 25.42
C ALA A 156 -17.93 1.38 24.65
N ILE A 157 -18.09 0.16 25.18
CA ILE A 157 -17.68 -1.08 24.51
C ILE A 157 -18.46 -1.28 23.21
N LEU A 158 -19.79 -1.13 23.24
CA LEU A 158 -20.63 -1.27 22.04
C LEU A 158 -20.32 -0.21 20.98
N ALA A 159 -20.01 1.02 21.38
CA ALA A 159 -19.60 2.07 20.45
C ALA A 159 -18.28 1.73 19.73
N ARG A 160 -17.30 1.19 20.47
CA ARG A 160 -16.04 0.71 19.89
C ARG A 160 -16.27 -0.48 18.97
N LEU A 161 -17.08 -1.46 19.37
CA LEU A 161 -17.42 -2.64 18.57
C LEU A 161 -18.00 -2.23 17.21
N ARG A 162 -19.02 -1.36 17.21
CA ARG A 162 -19.64 -0.85 15.97
C ARG A 162 -18.66 -0.11 15.06
N THR A 163 -17.71 0.62 15.66
CA THR A 163 -16.66 1.31 14.89
C THR A 163 -15.77 0.30 14.16
N HIS A 164 -15.38 -0.79 14.84
CA HIS A 164 -14.59 -1.86 14.23
C HIS A 164 -15.38 -2.64 13.16
N GLU A 165 -16.65 -2.96 13.41
CA GLU A 165 -17.53 -3.61 12.44
C GLU A 165 -17.69 -2.76 11.17
N SER A 166 -17.89 -1.45 11.33
CA SER A 166 -17.99 -0.52 10.20
C SER A 166 -16.69 -0.44 9.41
N ALA A 167 -15.54 -0.38 10.09
CA ALA A 167 -14.23 -0.37 9.43
C ALA A 167 -13.99 -1.67 8.63
N LEU A 168 -14.37 -2.81 9.20
CA LEU A 168 -14.24 -4.12 8.55
C LEU A 168 -15.15 -4.23 7.32
N SER A 169 -16.43 -3.85 7.46
CA SER A 169 -17.38 -3.84 6.34
C SER A 169 -16.93 -2.92 5.21
N ASN A 170 -16.37 -1.75 5.53
CA ASN A 170 -15.81 -0.85 4.51
C ASN A 170 -14.63 -1.51 3.78
N MET A 171 -13.73 -2.17 4.50
CA MET A 171 -12.60 -2.87 3.90
C MET A 171 -13.06 -4.04 3.01
N GLU A 172 -14.08 -4.79 3.43
CA GLU A 172 -14.66 -5.87 2.62
C GLU A 172 -15.30 -5.33 1.34
N SER A 173 -15.96 -4.17 1.39
CA SER A 173 -16.57 -3.54 0.21
C SER A 173 -15.53 -3.11 -0.84
N LEU A 174 -14.31 -2.76 -0.42
CA LEU A 174 -13.21 -2.41 -1.33
C LEU A 174 -12.56 -3.63 -2.00
N ARG A 175 -12.84 -4.84 -1.50
CA ARG A 175 -12.27 -6.09 -2.00
C ARG A 175 -13.20 -6.80 -3.01
N ALA A 176 -14.49 -6.48 -3.03
CA ALA A 176 -15.50 -7.03 -3.93
C ALA A 176 -15.54 -6.29 -5.27
#